data_AF-A0AAU9BH27-F1
#
_entry.id   AF-A0AAU9BH27-F1
#
_cell.length_a   1.000
_cell.length_b   1.000
_cell.length_c   1.000
_cell.angle_alpha   90.00
_cell.angle_beta   90.00
_cell.angle_gamma   90.00
#
_symmetry.space_group_name_H-M   'P 1'
#
loop_
_entity.id
_entity.type
_entity.pdbx_description
1 polymer ?
#
loop_
_entity_poly.entity_id
_entity_poly.type
_entity_poly.pdbx_seq_one_letter_code
_entity_poly.pdbx_strand_id
1 'polypeptide(L)'
;MLDNQGYDVILLMSTAPIKGLTARNAILLEPMRIIPPLVASIVDGHQVGVIVPIEELMDNQEAKWHVLEKVPLYALANPFWDSEAKLIAAGKELLERGADVLILDCLGFHQHHRDLLQKALDVPVLLSNVLMARLASELLM
;
A
#
# COMPACT_ATOMS: atom_id res chain seq x y z
N MET A 1 -8.27 13.92 -23.77
CA MET A 1 -8.29 12.79 -22.83
C MET A 1 -6.98 12.03 -22.92
N LEU A 2 -6.41 11.58 -21.79
CA LEU A 2 -5.15 10.81 -21.73
C LEU A 2 -5.19 9.57 -22.65
N ASP A 3 -6.32 8.87 -22.72
CA ASP A 3 -6.55 7.68 -23.55
C ASP A 3 -6.43 7.94 -25.08
N ASN A 4 -6.36 9.20 -25.52
CA ASN A 4 -6.17 9.56 -26.93
C ASN A 4 -4.75 10.09 -27.22
N GLN A 5 -3.82 10.00 -26.26
CA GLN A 5 -2.46 10.54 -26.40
C GLN A 5 -1.41 9.49 -26.79
N GLY A 6 -1.83 8.26 -27.11
CA GLY A 6 -0.92 7.19 -27.54
C GLY A 6 -0.14 6.54 -26.41
N TYR A 7 -0.68 6.53 -25.19
CA TYR A 7 -0.12 5.76 -24.08
C TYR A 7 -0.61 4.31 -24.13
N ASP A 8 0.30 3.34 -23.97
CA ASP A 8 -0.06 1.93 -23.88
C ASP A 8 -0.62 1.56 -22.49
N VAL A 9 -0.16 2.26 -21.45
CA VAL A 9 -0.53 2.01 -20.05
C VAL A 9 -0.84 3.32 -19.34
N ILE A 10 -1.94 3.35 -18.60
CA ILE A 10 -2.35 4.46 -17.72
C ILE A 10 -2.45 3.93 -16.30
N LEU A 11 -1.72 4.54 -15.37
CA LEU A 11 -1.76 4.19 -13.95
C LEU A 11 -2.57 5.21 -13.15
N LEU A 12 -3.62 4.74 -12.46
CA LEU A 12 -4.45 5.57 -11.61
C LEU A 12 -3.90 5.60 -10.18
N MET A 13 -3.09 6.62 -9.85
CA MET A 13 -2.62 6.82 -8.49
C MET A 13 -3.65 7.61 -7.68
N SER A 14 -4.41 6.95 -6.82
CA SER A 14 -5.42 7.56 -5.95
C SER A 14 -5.41 6.94 -4.56
N THR A 15 -5.62 7.78 -3.54
CA THR A 15 -5.86 7.37 -2.15
C THR A 15 -7.35 7.07 -1.88
N ALA A 16 -8.24 7.51 -2.76
CA ALA A 16 -9.67 7.25 -2.71
C ALA A 16 -10.11 6.23 -3.78
N PRO A 17 -11.14 5.41 -3.51
CA PRO A 17 -11.70 4.52 -4.51
C PRO A 17 -12.44 5.35 -5.58
N ILE A 18 -11.80 5.51 -6.75
CA ILE A 18 -12.44 6.12 -7.92
C ILE A 18 -13.05 5.00 -8.75
N LYS A 19 -14.34 5.12 -9.09
CA LYS A 19 -15.07 4.15 -9.91
C LYS A 19 -15.46 4.77 -11.25
N GLY A 20 -15.63 3.91 -12.26
CA GLY A 20 -16.16 4.32 -13.57
C GLY A 20 -15.13 4.97 -14.51
N LEU A 21 -13.84 4.94 -14.16
CA LEU A 21 -12.78 5.24 -15.11
C LEU A 21 -12.65 4.10 -16.12
N THR A 22 -12.58 4.46 -17.40
CA THR A 22 -12.41 3.49 -18.49
C THR A 22 -11.35 4.02 -19.45
N ALA A 23 -10.45 3.16 -19.89
CA ALA A 23 -9.57 3.39 -21.03
C ALA A 23 -9.95 2.41 -22.14
N ARG A 24 -9.94 2.87 -23.40
CA ARG A 24 -10.26 2.06 -24.58
C ARG A 24 -9.02 1.73 -25.39
N ASN A 25 -8.02 2.62 -25.37
CA ASN A 25 -6.80 2.48 -26.16
C ASN A 25 -5.59 2.09 -25.29
N ALA A 26 -5.67 2.30 -23.97
CA ALA A 26 -4.62 1.95 -23.02
C ALA A 26 -5.08 0.89 -22.00
N ILE A 27 -4.12 0.15 -21.43
CA ILE A 27 -4.35 -0.66 -20.23
C ILE A 27 -4.47 0.28 -19.04
N LEU A 28 -5.63 0.28 -18.36
CA LEU A 28 -5.83 1.05 -17.13
C LEU A 28 -5.48 0.21 -15.90
N LEU A 29 -4.39 0.57 -15.22
CA LEU A 29 -3.99 -0.02 -13.96
C LEU A 29 -4.60 0.73 -12.79
N GLU A 30 -5.38 0.01 -11.98
CA GLU A 30 -6.04 0.54 -10.80
C GLU A 30 -5.47 -0.14 -9.54
N PRO A 31 -4.60 0.53 -8.76
CA PRO A 31 -3.96 -0.05 -7.58
C PRO A 31 -4.95 -0.63 -6.58
N MET A 32 -6.11 0.00 -6.41
CA MET A 32 -7.17 -0.47 -5.51
C MET A 32 -7.74 -1.83 -5.90
N ARG A 33 -7.72 -2.19 -7.19
CA ARG A 33 -8.20 -3.51 -7.67
C ARG A 33 -7.12 -4.58 -7.63
N ILE A 34 -5.86 -4.17 -7.70
CA ILE A 34 -4.72 -5.07 -7.90
C ILE A 34 -4.00 -5.36 -6.59
N ILE A 35 -3.73 -4.33 -5.79
CA ILE A 35 -2.88 -4.44 -4.60
C ILE A 35 -3.52 -5.27 -3.49
N PRO A 36 -4.80 -5.07 -3.08
CA PRO A 36 -5.39 -5.86 -2.01
C PRO A 36 -5.35 -7.38 -2.25
N PRO A 37 -5.82 -7.92 -3.40
CA PRO A 37 -5.77 -9.37 -3.62
C PRO A 37 -4.34 -9.90 -3.81
N LEU A 38 -3.43 -9.11 -4.40
CA LEU A 38 -2.02 -9.48 -4.49
C LEU A 38 -1.41 -9.65 -3.09
N VAL A 39 -1.60 -8.67 -2.22
CA VAL A 39 -1.11 -8.73 -0.84
C VAL A 39 -1.76 -9.91 -0.11
N ALA A 40 -3.07 -10.12 -0.24
CA ALA A 40 -3.76 -11.27 0.35
C ALA A 40 -3.09 -12.60 -0.03
N SER A 41 -2.63 -12.71 -1.28
CA SER A 41 -1.93 -13.90 -1.80
C SER A 41 -0.50 -14.03 -1.28
N ILE A 42 0.19 -12.90 -1.00
CA ILE A 42 1.56 -12.88 -0.47
C ILE A 42 1.58 -13.20 1.03
N VAL A 43 0.64 -12.64 1.80
CA VAL A 43 0.66 -12.74 3.26
C VAL A 43 0.08 -14.05 3.77
N ASP A 44 -0.69 -14.80 2.98
CA ASP A 44 -1.11 -16.18 3.26
C ASP A 44 -1.41 -16.49 4.74
N GLY A 45 -2.46 -15.87 5.28
CA GLY A 45 -2.90 -16.07 6.68
C GLY A 45 -2.08 -15.37 7.77
N HIS A 46 -0.99 -14.68 7.45
CA HIS A 46 -0.22 -13.88 8.42
C HIS A 46 -1.02 -12.64 8.88
N GLN A 47 -0.82 -12.22 10.13
CA GLN A 47 -1.47 -11.02 10.66
C GLN A 47 -0.81 -9.78 10.08
N VAL A 48 -1.59 -8.99 9.34
CA VAL A 48 -1.12 -7.76 8.70
C VAL A 48 -1.24 -6.58 9.65
N GLY A 49 -0.18 -5.77 9.74
CA GLY A 49 -0.19 -4.42 10.31
C GLY A 49 -0.10 -3.38 9.21
N VAL A 50 -0.92 -2.33 9.25
CA VAL A 50 -0.94 -1.25 8.26
C VAL A 50 -0.60 0.07 8.96
N ILE A 51 0.42 0.76 8.46
CA ILE A 51 0.72 2.12 8.91
C ILE A 51 -0.03 3.10 8.02
N VAL A 52 -0.91 3.89 8.63
CA VAL A 52 -1.78 4.85 7.97
C VAL A 52 -1.26 6.27 8.25
N PRO A 53 -1.15 7.15 7.23
CA PRO A 53 -0.48 8.45 7.40
C PRO A 53 -1.30 9.47 8.19
N ILE A 54 -2.63 9.39 8.14
CA ILE A 54 -3.58 10.28 8.83
C ILE A 54 -4.88 9.50 9.13
N GLU A 55 -5.59 9.92 10.17
CA GLU A 55 -6.80 9.23 10.67
C GLU A 55 -7.94 9.24 9.64
N GLU A 56 -8.05 10.27 8.82
CA GLU A 56 -9.10 10.43 7.80
C GLU A 56 -9.03 9.38 6.69
N LEU A 57 -7.94 8.63 6.58
CA LEU A 57 -7.82 7.53 5.64
C LEU A 57 -8.23 6.17 6.22
N MET A 58 -8.56 6.08 7.52
CA MET A 58 -8.87 4.81 8.18
C MET A 58 -10.03 4.05 7.51
N ASP A 59 -11.17 4.71 7.28
CA ASP A 59 -12.32 4.07 6.61
C ASP A 59 -11.97 3.51 5.23
N ASN A 60 -11.13 4.22 4.47
CA ASN A 60 -10.66 3.77 3.16
C ASN A 60 -9.73 2.57 3.29
N GLN A 61 -8.87 2.55 4.30
CA GLN A 61 -7.94 1.45 4.58
C GLN A 61 -8.67 0.20 5.05
N GLU A 62 -9.66 0.34 5.94
CA GLU A 62 -10.50 -0.77 6.39
C GLU A 62 -11.28 -1.39 5.23
N ALA A 63 -11.91 -0.55 4.40
CA ALA A 63 -12.62 -1.02 3.21
C ALA A 63 -11.68 -1.71 2.20
N LYS A 64 -10.47 -1.17 2.01
CA LYS A 64 -9.45 -1.71 1.10
C LYS A 64 -8.99 -3.11 1.50
N TRP A 65 -8.70 -3.29 2.78
CA TRP A 65 -8.05 -4.50 3.29
C TRP A 65 -9.02 -5.58 3.76
N HIS A 66 -10.33 -5.39 3.57
CA HIS A 66 -11.36 -6.38 3.90
C HIS A 66 -11.19 -7.72 3.16
N VAL A 67 -10.39 -7.77 2.09
CA VAL A 67 -10.07 -9.01 1.35
C VAL A 67 -9.08 -9.93 2.08
N LEU A 68 -8.43 -9.45 3.15
CA LEU A 68 -7.50 -10.24 3.95
C LEU A 68 -8.25 -11.19 4.87
N GLU A 69 -7.70 -12.40 5.08
CA GLU A 69 -8.32 -13.41 5.95
C GLU A 69 -8.42 -12.94 7.41
N LYS A 70 -7.40 -12.24 7.89
CA LYS A 70 -7.37 -11.62 9.23
C LYS A 70 -7.60 -10.12 9.11
N VAL A 71 -8.42 -9.58 10.02
CA VAL A 71 -8.63 -8.13 10.15
C VAL A 71 -7.29 -7.47 10.45
N PRO A 72 -6.84 -6.46 9.67
CA PRO A 72 -5.55 -5.83 9.91
C PRO A 72 -5.51 -5.05 11.22
N LEU A 73 -4.29 -4.90 11.73
CA LEU A 73 -3.98 -3.99 12.82
C LEU A 73 -3.53 -2.65 12.22
N TYR A 74 -3.98 -1.54 12.79
CA TYR A 74 -3.67 -0.20 12.28
C TYR A 74 -2.94 0.62 13.32
N ALA A 75 -1.96 1.41 12.85
CA ALA A 75 -1.25 2.42 13.62
C ALA A 75 -1.01 3.67 12.76
N LEU A 76 -0.92 4.83 13.40
CA LEU A 76 -0.74 6.12 12.73
C LEU A 76 0.72 6.57 12.74
N ALA A 77 1.26 6.86 11.56
CA ALA A 77 2.51 7.60 11.40
C ALA A 77 2.59 8.24 10.01
N ASN A 78 2.85 9.55 9.98
CA ASN A 78 2.85 10.35 8.76
C ASN A 78 4.24 10.36 8.10
N PRO A 79 4.39 9.90 6.84
CA PRO A 79 5.70 9.80 6.18
C PRO A 79 6.35 11.15 5.84
N PHE A 80 5.63 12.26 5.96
CA PHE A 80 6.16 13.58 5.60
C PHE A 80 6.68 14.35 6.81
N TRP A 81 5.98 14.25 7.95
CA TRP A 81 6.21 15.15 9.10
C TRP A 81 6.64 14.41 10.35
N ASP A 82 6.32 13.11 10.48
CA ASP A 82 6.76 12.34 11.63
C ASP A 82 8.22 11.94 11.51
N SER A 83 8.86 11.84 12.67
CA SER A 83 10.24 11.36 12.77
C SER A 83 10.34 9.86 12.47
N GLU A 84 11.53 9.42 12.08
CA GLU A 84 11.86 7.99 11.96
C GLU A 84 11.54 7.21 13.25
N ALA A 85 11.78 7.81 14.42
CA ALA A 85 11.48 7.20 15.71
C ALA A 85 9.97 6.97 15.91
N LYS A 86 9.12 7.91 15.46
CA LYS A 86 7.65 7.77 15.50
C LYS A 86 7.18 6.67 14.54
N LEU A 87 7.79 6.57 13.36
CA LEU A 87 7.50 5.52 12.40
C LEU A 87 7.84 4.13 12.96
N ILE A 88 9.03 4.00 13.56
CA ILE A 88 9.47 2.76 14.21
C ILE A 88 8.55 2.42 15.38
N ALA A 89 8.13 3.40 16.19
CA ALA A 89 7.20 3.19 17.30
C ALA A 89 5.85 2.65 16.82
N ALA A 90 5.28 3.20 15.74
CA ALA A 90 4.05 2.69 15.14
C ALA A 90 4.21 1.24 14.65
N GLY A 91 5.34 0.92 14.02
CA GLY A 91 5.65 -0.46 13.65
C GLY A 91 5.75 -1.38 14.87
N LYS A 92 6.48 -0.99 15.92
CA LYS A 92 6.58 -1.78 17.17
C LYS A 92 5.22 -2.03 17.80
N GLU A 93 4.36 -1.03 17.87
CA GLU A 93 3.00 -1.16 18.39
C GLU A 93 2.23 -2.26 17.63
N LEU A 94 2.33 -2.29 16.30
CA LEU A 94 1.69 -3.32 15.47
C LEU A 94 2.25 -4.72 15.77
N LEU A 95 3.57 -4.84 15.92
CA LEU A 95 4.23 -6.11 16.23
C LEU A 95 3.84 -6.62 17.63
N GLU A 96 3.81 -5.75 18.63
CA GLU A 96 3.37 -6.09 20.00
C GLU A 96 1.92 -6.57 20.03
N ARG A 97 1.08 -6.05 19.11
CA ARG A 97 -0.31 -6.48 18.90
C ARG A 97 -0.43 -7.75 18.03
N GLY A 98 0.69 -8.29 17.54
CA GLY A 98 0.76 -9.56 16.82
C GLY A 98 0.86 -9.45 15.31
N ALA A 99 1.24 -8.31 14.73
CA ALA A 99 1.50 -8.22 13.30
C ALA A 99 2.79 -8.98 12.91
N ASP A 100 2.66 -9.86 11.91
CA ASP A 100 3.77 -10.63 11.33
C ASP A 100 4.39 -9.92 10.11
N VAL A 101 3.62 -9.05 9.46
CA VAL A 101 4.01 -8.29 8.25
C VAL A 101 3.45 -6.88 8.32
N LEU A 102 4.24 -5.90 7.89
CA LEU A 102 3.81 -4.51 7.82
C LEU A 102 3.51 -4.08 6.38
N ILE A 103 2.51 -3.22 6.21
CA ILE A 103 2.19 -2.57 4.95
C ILE A 103 2.26 -1.06 5.13
N LEU A 104 3.00 -0.44 4.21
CA LEU A 104 3.05 0.99 4.03
C LEU A 104 2.17 1.36 2.83
N ASP A 105 0.94 1.83 3.11
CA ASP A 105 -0.07 2.07 2.09
C ASP A 105 -0.43 3.54 1.94
N CYS A 106 0.45 4.30 1.30
CA CYS A 106 0.21 5.69 0.90
C CYS A 106 1.23 6.09 -0.18
N LEU A 107 0.85 7.05 -1.02
CA LEU A 107 1.77 7.69 -1.97
C LEU A 107 2.99 8.34 -1.29
N GLY A 108 2.86 8.76 -0.03
CA GLY A 108 3.94 9.38 0.72
C GLY A 108 4.99 8.40 1.26
N PHE A 109 4.68 7.10 1.32
CA PHE A 109 5.67 6.12 1.74
C PHE A 109 6.62 5.76 0.60
N HIS A 110 7.87 5.55 0.95
CA HIS A 110 8.98 5.38 0.02
C HIS A 110 9.90 4.27 0.50
N GLN A 111 10.83 3.85 -0.35
CA GLN A 111 11.74 2.75 -0.06
C GLN A 111 12.54 2.96 1.24
N HIS A 112 12.98 4.20 1.55
CA HIS A 112 13.70 4.47 2.80
C HIS A 112 12.86 4.18 4.05
N HIS A 113 11.53 4.39 4.01
CA HIS A 113 10.64 4.08 5.14
C HIS A 113 10.55 2.58 5.37
N ARG A 114 10.46 1.81 4.28
CA ARG A 114 10.49 0.35 4.33
C ARG A 114 11.81 -0.14 4.91
N ASP A 115 12.92 0.34 4.37
CA ASP A 115 14.27 -0.09 4.76
C ASP A 115 14.55 0.25 6.24
N LEU A 116 14.08 1.42 6.70
CA LEU A 116 14.11 1.83 8.12
C LEU A 116 13.38 0.82 9.02
N LEU A 117 12.12 0.49 8.68
CA LEU A 117 11.31 -0.42 9.49
C LEU A 117 11.85 -1.85 9.46
N GLN A 118 12.27 -2.35 8.29
CA GLN A 118 12.87 -3.69 8.18
C GLN A 118 14.13 -3.81 9.03
N LYS A 119 15.00 -2.79 9.00
CA LYS A 119 16.21 -2.76 9.83
C LYS A 119 15.90 -2.72 11.32
N ALA A 120 14.82 -2.05 11.73
CA ALA A 120 14.49 -1.83 13.13
C ALA A 120 13.63 -2.94 13.76
N LEU A 121 12.84 -3.66 12.97
CA LEU A 121 11.74 -4.51 13.46
C LEU A 121 11.85 -5.98 13.08
N ASP A 122 12.80 -6.36 12.22
CA ASP A 122 13.03 -7.75 11.77
C ASP A 122 11.77 -8.46 11.24
N VAL A 123 10.90 -7.70 10.55
CA VAL A 123 9.70 -8.21 9.89
C VAL A 123 9.66 -7.81 8.41
N PRO A 124 8.95 -8.56 7.55
CA PRO A 124 8.67 -8.13 6.19
C PRO A 124 7.88 -6.82 6.17
N VAL A 125 8.28 -5.89 5.30
CA VAL A 125 7.55 -4.63 5.09
C VAL A 125 7.25 -4.49 3.60
N LEU A 126 5.96 -4.44 3.25
CA LEU A 126 5.47 -4.28 1.90
C LEU A 126 5.13 -2.80 1.63
N LEU A 127 5.39 -2.36 0.41
CA LEU A 127 5.14 -1.00 -0.03
C LEU A 127 4.28 -1.01 -1.29
N SER A 128 3.03 -0.55 -1.16
CA SER A 128 2.01 -0.70 -2.20
C SER A 128 2.39 -0.03 -3.53
N ASN A 129 3.00 1.16 -3.49
CA ASN A 129 3.39 1.88 -4.70
C ASN A 129 4.53 1.18 -5.46
N VAL A 130 5.46 0.51 -4.76
CA VAL A 130 6.54 -0.26 -5.37
C VAL A 130 6.03 -1.56 -5.97
N LEU A 131 5.10 -2.26 -5.30
CA LEU A 131 4.44 -3.43 -5.89
C LEU A 131 3.74 -3.06 -7.19
N MET A 132 3.00 -1.95 -7.19
CA MET A 132 2.32 -1.44 -8.39
C MET A 132 3.30 -1.05 -9.49
N ALA A 133 4.38 -0.34 -9.17
CA ALA A 133 5.38 0.08 -10.15
C ALA A 133 6.08 -1.13 -10.80
N ARG A 134 6.38 -2.18 -10.03
CA ARG A 134 6.95 -3.42 -10.56
C ARG A 134 6.01 -4.11 -11.53
N LEU A 135 4.73 -4.23 -11.18
CA LEU A 135 3.71 -4.79 -12.08
C LEU A 135 3.54 -3.95 -13.35
N ALA A 136 3.54 -2.62 -13.23
CA ALA A 136 3.45 -1.74 -14.39
C ALA A 136 4.66 -1.88 -15.32
N SER A 137 5.86 -2.08 -14.76
CA SER A 137 7.10 -2.28 -15.54
C SER A 137 7.07 -3.52 -16.43
N GLU A 138 6.36 -4.58 -16.03
CA GLU A 138 6.21 -5.80 -16.85
C GLU A 138 5.37 -5.56 -18.12
N LEU A 139 4.59 -4.47 -18.16
CA LEU A 139 3.76 -4.11 -19.31
C LEU A 139 4.45 -3.15 -20.28
N LEU A 140 5.63 -2.63 -19.92
CA LEU A 140 6.39 -1.66 -20.70
C LEU A 140 7.56 -2.32 -21.47
N MET A 141 7.51 -3.65 -21.64
CA MET A 141 8.51 -4.43 -22.37
C MET A 141 8.36 -4.36 -23.89
#